data_AF-A0A1X1QXT3-F1
#
_entry.id   AF-A0A1X1QXT3-F1
#
_cell.length_a   1.000
_cell.length_b   1.000
_cell.length_c   1.000
_cell.angle_alpha   90.00
_cell.angle_beta   90.00
_cell.angle_gamma   90.00
#
_symmetry.space_group_name_H-M   'P 1'
#
loop_
_entity.id
_entity.type
_entity.pdbx_description
1 polymer ?
#
loop_
_entity_poly.entity_id
_entity_poly.type
_entity_poly.pdbx_seq_one_letter_code
_entity_poly.pdbx_strand_id
1 'polypeptide(L)'
;MRYRLHVVAAGVVDVVKFAGGWLFDRAMAGWDVSVLLADCSNRRPLQILGARVVDLEDALLSAGQGPKPQALAAAADLFGCDVRVRQGVSQALDHGVTEVTLWGEDWPVELDGSVGLVQHRLSMAAQIFKGRALAAAEVPHGSVGGVEIFRSGLMSCPSVAADLVPAG
;
A
#
# COMPACT_ATOMS: atom_id res chain seq x y z
N MET A 1 -18.03 10.75 -3.52
CA MET A 1 -16.79 10.45 -4.28
C MET A 1 -16.09 9.30 -3.58
N ARG A 2 -15.46 8.38 -4.31
CA ARG A 2 -14.82 7.19 -3.75
C ARG A 2 -13.30 7.40 -3.78
N TYR A 3 -12.66 7.39 -2.61
CA TYR A 3 -11.21 7.54 -2.50
C TYR A 3 -10.50 6.34 -3.12
N ARG A 4 -9.40 6.57 -3.84
CA ARG A 4 -8.62 5.56 -4.54
C ARG A 4 -7.24 5.43 -3.92
N LEU A 5 -6.88 4.19 -3.63
CA LEU A 5 -5.55 3.79 -3.19
C LEU A 5 -4.94 2.85 -4.24
N HIS A 6 -3.80 3.25 -4.79
CA HIS A 6 -2.98 2.38 -5.62
C HIS A 6 -1.82 1.83 -4.80
N VAL A 7 -1.55 0.53 -4.89
CA VAL A 7 -0.55 -0.19 -4.11
C VAL A 7 0.39 -0.89 -5.06
N VAL A 8 1.67 -0.52 -5.11
CA VAL A 8 2.66 -1.14 -5.99
C VAL A 8 3.52 -2.10 -5.18
N ALA A 9 3.59 -3.37 -5.56
CA ALA A 9 4.31 -4.37 -4.77
C ALA A 9 4.99 -5.44 -5.61
N ALA A 10 6.07 -6.01 -5.06
CA ALA A 10 6.82 -7.08 -5.74
C ALA A 10 6.04 -8.40 -5.77
N GLY A 11 5.16 -8.61 -4.79
CA GLY A 11 4.36 -9.82 -4.70
C GLY A 11 3.23 -9.74 -3.69
N VAL A 12 2.30 -10.70 -3.81
CA VAL A 12 1.10 -10.79 -2.98
C VAL A 12 1.41 -11.01 -1.51
N VAL A 13 2.37 -11.90 -1.22
CA VAL A 13 2.76 -12.26 0.14
C VAL A 13 3.25 -11.04 0.91
N ASP A 14 4.04 -10.20 0.26
CA ASP A 14 4.63 -9.00 0.83
C ASP A 14 3.53 -8.00 1.26
N VAL A 15 2.61 -7.69 0.35
CA VAL A 15 1.47 -6.81 0.61
C VAL A 15 0.63 -7.31 1.79
N VAL A 16 0.28 -8.60 1.78
CA VAL A 16 -0.57 -9.17 2.83
C VAL A 16 0.16 -9.14 4.17
N LYS A 17 1.47 -9.38 4.20
CA LYS A 17 2.27 -9.40 5.42
C LYS A 17 2.39 -8.02 6.06
N PHE A 18 2.69 -6.99 5.27
CA PHE A 18 3.04 -5.67 5.80
C PHE A 18 1.90 -4.65 5.79
N ALA A 19 0.96 -4.76 4.85
CA ALA A 19 -0.10 -3.78 4.64
C ALA A 19 -1.51 -4.38 4.63
N GLY A 20 -1.65 -5.70 4.83
CA GLY A 20 -2.90 -6.39 4.58
C GLY A 20 -4.07 -5.90 5.43
N GLY A 21 -3.81 -5.55 6.69
CA GLY A 21 -4.84 -5.05 7.58
C GLY A 21 -5.30 -3.64 7.22
N TRP A 22 -4.35 -2.75 6.93
CA TRP A 22 -4.61 -1.40 6.45
C TRP A 22 -5.39 -1.37 5.14
N LEU A 23 -5.04 -2.24 4.17
CA LEU A 23 -5.80 -2.36 2.92
C LEU A 23 -7.24 -2.80 3.16
N PHE A 24 -7.44 -3.77 4.08
CA PHE A 24 -8.77 -4.23 4.43
C PHE A 24 -9.60 -3.12 5.08
N ASP A 25 -9.05 -2.40 6.06
CA ASP A 25 -9.77 -1.32 6.74
C ASP A 25 -10.12 -0.18 5.77
N ARG A 26 -9.23 0.19 4.84
CA ARG A 26 -9.55 1.16 3.78
C ARG A 26 -10.60 0.64 2.80
N ALA A 27 -10.52 -0.61 2.37
CA ALA A 27 -11.54 -1.22 1.50
C ALA A 27 -12.91 -1.23 2.18
N MET A 28 -12.97 -1.59 3.46
CA MET A 28 -14.19 -1.56 4.28
C MET A 28 -14.71 -0.15 4.55
N ALA A 29 -13.83 0.84 4.62
CA ALA A 29 -14.19 2.27 4.65
C ALA A 29 -14.68 2.79 3.28
N GLY A 30 -14.81 1.92 2.28
CA GLY A 30 -15.36 2.22 0.97
C GLY A 30 -14.32 2.72 -0.03
N TRP A 31 -13.02 2.64 0.25
CA TRP A 31 -12.00 2.99 -0.71
C TRP A 31 -11.96 2.00 -1.88
N ASP A 32 -11.57 2.48 -3.06
CA ASP A 32 -11.20 1.65 -4.19
C ASP A 32 -9.70 1.32 -4.07
N VAL A 33 -9.41 0.12 -3.55
CA VAL A 33 -8.03 -0.37 -3.36
C VAL A 33 -7.62 -1.21 -4.57
N SER A 34 -6.57 -0.79 -5.27
CA SER A 34 -5.99 -1.50 -6.42
C SER A 34 -4.53 -1.82 -6.15
N VAL A 35 -4.17 -3.09 -6.24
CA VAL A 35 -2.80 -3.59 -6.08
C VAL A 35 -2.24 -3.91 -7.45
N LEU A 36 -1.15 -3.24 -7.81
CA LEU A 36 -0.41 -3.37 -9.05
C LEU A 36 0.73 -4.35 -8.84
N LEU A 37 0.71 -5.47 -9.56
CA LEU A 37 1.71 -6.54 -9.45
C LEU A 37 2.22 -6.92 -10.84
N ALA A 38 3.50 -7.30 -10.92
CA ALA A 38 4.06 -7.91 -12.12
C ALA A 38 3.57 -9.36 -12.32
N ASP A 39 3.34 -10.10 -11.23
CA ASP A 39 2.72 -11.42 -11.28
C ASP A 39 1.32 -11.39 -10.64
N CYS A 40 0.30 -11.65 -11.48
CA CYS A 40 -1.11 -11.67 -11.10
C CYS A 40 -1.66 -13.10 -10.88
N SER A 41 -0.80 -14.12 -10.79
CA SER A 41 -1.21 -15.53 -10.69
C SER A 41 -2.06 -15.84 -9.45
N ASN A 42 -1.71 -15.31 -8.28
CA ASN A 42 -2.42 -15.58 -7.03
C ASN A 42 -3.22 -14.37 -6.51
N ARG A 43 -4.43 -14.19 -7.03
CA ARG A 43 -5.27 -13.02 -6.69
C ARG A 43 -6.10 -13.19 -5.41
N ARG A 44 -6.28 -14.43 -4.95
CA ARG A 44 -7.22 -14.76 -3.87
C ARG A 44 -6.91 -14.07 -2.54
N PRO A 45 -5.65 -13.97 -2.07
CA PRO A 45 -5.32 -13.26 -0.83
C PRO A 45 -5.76 -11.79 -0.87
N LEU A 46 -5.55 -11.09 -1.98
CA LEU A 46 -5.90 -9.69 -2.13
C LEU A 46 -7.42 -9.48 -2.25
N GLN A 47 -8.12 -10.42 -2.88
CA GLN A 47 -9.59 -10.41 -2.92
C GLN A 47 -10.21 -10.56 -1.53
N ILE A 48 -9.62 -11.40 -0.66
CA ILE A 48 -10.05 -11.54 0.75
C ILE A 48 -9.94 -10.19 1.47
N LEU A 49 -8.93 -9.39 1.13
CA LEU A 49 -8.73 -8.04 1.70
C LEU A 49 -9.60 -6.96 1.05
N GLY A 50 -10.46 -7.32 0.08
CA GLY A 50 -11.29 -6.35 -0.65
C GLY A 50 -10.53 -5.54 -1.69
N ALA A 51 -9.30 -5.94 -2.04
CA ALA A 51 -8.48 -5.27 -3.04
C ALA A 51 -8.63 -5.90 -4.43
N ARG A 52 -8.54 -5.07 -5.46
CA ARG A 52 -8.46 -5.51 -6.86
C ARG A 52 -7.00 -5.70 -7.24
N VAL A 53 -6.70 -6.71 -8.04
CA VAL A 53 -5.37 -6.90 -8.62
C VAL A 53 -5.38 -6.38 -10.04
N VAL A 54 -4.43 -5.52 -10.36
CA VAL A 54 -4.19 -4.92 -11.66
C VAL A 54 -2.78 -5.31 -12.09
N ASP A 55 -2.61 -5.62 -13.38
CA ASP A 55 -1.28 -5.87 -13.92
C ASP A 55 -0.45 -4.57 -13.94
N LEU A 56 0.79 -4.65 -13.46
CA LEU A 56 1.65 -3.48 -13.33
C LEU A 56 2.01 -2.89 -14.71
N GLU A 57 2.28 -3.71 -15.72
CA GLU A 57 2.64 -3.23 -17.04
C GLU A 57 1.44 -2.54 -17.72
N ASP A 58 0.25 -3.13 -17.62
CA ASP A 58 -0.98 -2.51 -18.14
C ASP A 58 -1.27 -1.15 -17.48
N ALA A 59 -1.03 -1.06 -16.16
CA ALA A 59 -1.23 0.15 -15.40
C ALA A 59 -0.19 1.23 -15.74
N LEU A 60 1.06 0.85 -16.00
CA LEU A 60 2.13 1.76 -16.46
C LEU A 60 1.84 2.28 -17.87
N LEU A 61 1.37 1.42 -18.78
CA LEU A 61 0.95 1.83 -20.13
C LEU A 61 -0.24 2.80 -20.10
N SER A 62 -1.12 2.64 -19.11
CA SER A 62 -2.28 3.51 -18.90
C SER A 62 -1.98 4.70 -17.97
N ALA A 63 -0.75 4.83 -17.46
CA ALA A 63 -0.39 5.86 -16.50
C ALA A 63 -0.55 7.24 -17.14
N GLY A 64 -1.44 8.06 -16.56
CA GLY A 64 -1.79 9.39 -17.08
C GLY A 64 -3.10 9.46 -17.87
N GLN A 65 -3.75 8.34 -18.16
CA GLN A 65 -5.03 8.28 -18.90
C GLN A 65 -6.29 8.29 -17.99
N GLY A 66 -6.20 8.80 -16.76
CA GLY A 66 -7.33 8.79 -15.84
C GLY A 66 -7.16 9.64 -14.58
N PRO A 67 -8.16 9.63 -13.68
CA PRO A 67 -8.10 10.37 -12.42
C PRO A 67 -6.96 9.84 -11.54
N LYS A 68 -6.08 10.75 -11.08
CA LYS A 68 -4.97 10.41 -10.18
C LYS A 68 -5.51 9.82 -8.87
N PRO A 69 -4.84 8.82 -8.28
CA PRO A 69 -5.21 8.28 -6.98
C PRO A 69 -4.95 9.33 -5.89
N GLN A 70 -5.78 9.30 -4.86
CA GLN A 70 -5.62 10.17 -3.68
C GLN A 70 -4.50 9.65 -2.76
N ALA A 71 -4.25 8.34 -2.79
CA ALA A 71 -3.14 7.73 -2.09
C ALA A 71 -2.40 6.73 -2.98
N LEU A 72 -1.07 6.72 -2.87
CA LEU A 72 -0.17 5.77 -3.48
C LEU A 72 0.60 5.08 -2.36
N ALA A 73 0.65 3.76 -2.38
CA ALA A 73 1.48 2.99 -1.49
C ALA A 73 2.45 2.12 -2.29
N ALA A 74 3.70 1.96 -1.82
CA ALA A 74 4.66 1.09 -2.49
C ALA A 74 5.58 0.33 -1.51
N ALA A 75 5.99 -0.87 -1.91
CA ALA A 75 7.05 -1.61 -1.22
C ALA A 75 8.39 -0.89 -1.41
N ALA A 76 9.16 -0.72 -0.32
CA ALA A 76 10.39 0.07 -0.31
C ALA A 76 11.49 -0.54 -1.20
N ASP A 77 11.56 -1.87 -1.23
CA ASP A 77 12.45 -2.64 -2.09
C ASP A 77 12.22 -2.34 -3.57
N LEU A 78 10.96 -2.22 -4.01
CA LEU A 78 10.63 -1.85 -5.38
C LEU A 78 11.03 -0.41 -5.75
N PHE A 79 10.96 0.52 -4.81
CA PHE A 79 11.44 1.88 -5.06
C PHE A 79 12.97 1.88 -5.31
N GLY A 80 13.69 1.05 -4.56
CA GLY A 80 15.13 0.83 -4.74
C GLY A 80 15.49 0.13 -6.06
N CYS A 81 14.67 -0.83 -6.51
CA CYS A 81 15.02 -1.72 -7.61
C CYS A 81 14.42 -1.38 -8.99
N ASP A 82 13.23 -0.76 -9.07
CA ASP A 82 12.59 -0.43 -10.35
C ASP A 82 12.53 1.09 -10.59
N VAL A 83 13.24 1.56 -11.62
CA VAL A 83 13.31 2.98 -11.99
C VAL A 83 11.94 3.57 -12.35
N ARG A 84 11.02 2.78 -12.89
CA ARG A 84 9.67 3.22 -13.29
C ARG A 84 8.80 3.42 -12.06
N VAL A 85 8.88 2.51 -11.10
CA VAL A 85 8.21 2.65 -9.80
C VAL A 85 8.75 3.87 -9.06
N ARG A 86 10.08 4.04 -9.04
CA ARG A 86 10.74 5.22 -8.46
C ARG A 86 10.23 6.52 -9.08
N GLN A 87 10.21 6.61 -10.41
CA GLN A 87 9.69 7.78 -11.12
C GLN A 87 8.22 8.07 -10.79
N GLY A 88 7.36 7.05 -10.77
CA GLY A 88 5.95 7.20 -10.42
C GLY A 88 5.73 7.70 -8.99
N VAL A 89 6.48 7.15 -8.03
CA VAL A 89 6.43 7.57 -6.62
C VAL A 89 6.99 8.98 -6.44
N SER A 90 8.14 9.31 -7.05
CA SER A 90 8.70 10.66 -7.01
C SER A 90 7.76 11.70 -7.61
N GLN A 91 7.12 11.42 -8.76
CA GLN A 91 6.12 12.32 -9.34
C GLN A 91 4.90 12.52 -8.42
N ALA A 92 4.45 11.46 -7.73
CA ALA A 92 3.34 11.57 -6.78
C ALA A 92 3.70 12.47 -5.58
N LEU A 93 4.94 12.36 -5.07
CA LEU A 93 5.47 13.23 -4.02
C LEU A 93 5.58 14.69 -4.49
N ASP A 94 6.13 14.94 -5.69
CA ASP A 94 6.35 16.28 -6.24
C ASP A 94 5.03 17.04 -6.49
N HIS A 95 3.96 16.32 -6.80
CA HIS A 95 2.65 16.92 -7.05
C HIS A 95 1.90 17.32 -5.79
N GLY A 96 2.40 16.96 -4.61
CA GLY A 96 1.81 17.27 -3.32
C GLY A 96 0.54 16.47 -3.07
N VAL A 97 -0.49 16.59 -3.91
CA VAL A 97 -1.88 16.15 -3.69
C VAL A 97 -2.13 14.64 -3.48
N THR A 98 -1.10 13.80 -3.56
CA THR A 98 -1.21 12.35 -3.38
C THR A 98 -0.44 11.93 -2.12
N GLU A 99 -1.14 11.32 -1.16
CA GLU A 99 -0.51 10.73 0.02
C GLU A 99 0.37 9.56 -0.45
N VAL A 100 1.66 9.57 -0.11
CA VAL A 100 2.60 8.49 -0.45
C VAL A 100 3.00 7.76 0.80
N THR A 101 2.72 6.45 0.83
CA THR A 101 3.03 5.56 1.95
C THR A 101 3.94 4.43 1.49
N LEU A 102 4.98 4.13 2.25
CA LEU A 102 5.91 3.07 1.92
C LEU A 102 5.96 2.05 3.06
N TRP A 103 6.08 0.76 2.75
CA TRP A 103 6.31 -0.32 3.72
C TRP A 103 7.59 -1.10 3.36
N GLY A 104 8.22 -1.76 4.33
CA GLY A 104 9.46 -2.54 4.12
C GLY A 104 10.56 -2.17 5.12
N GLU A 105 11.78 -2.65 4.87
CA GLU A 105 12.95 -2.38 5.72
C GLU A 105 14.05 -1.61 4.98
N ASP A 106 14.16 -1.80 3.66
CA ASP A 106 15.21 -1.21 2.81
C ASP A 106 14.77 0.12 2.20
N TRP A 107 14.96 1.20 2.97
CA TRP A 107 14.56 2.55 2.58
C TRP A 107 15.71 3.32 1.92
N PRO A 108 15.49 3.99 0.79
CA PRO A 108 16.46 4.90 0.20
C PRO A 108 16.68 6.15 1.06
N VAL A 109 17.94 6.56 1.20
CA VAL A 109 18.34 7.74 1.99
C VAL A 109 17.70 9.05 1.48
N GLU A 110 17.32 9.08 0.19
CA GLU A 110 16.71 10.23 -0.47
C GLU A 110 15.33 10.61 0.13
N LEU A 111 14.66 9.66 0.78
CA LEU A 111 13.34 9.83 1.39
C LEU A 111 13.39 10.10 2.90
N ASP A 112 14.56 9.98 3.54
CA ASP A 112 14.66 9.96 5.01
C ASP A 112 14.35 11.33 5.65
N GLY A 113 14.47 12.42 4.88
CA GLY A 113 14.15 13.79 5.33
C GLY A 113 12.71 14.27 5.08
N SER A 114 11.95 13.61 4.21
CA SER A 114 10.61 14.06 3.77
C SER A 114 9.47 13.14 4.21
N VAL A 115 9.79 12.00 4.83
CA VAL A 115 8.84 10.92 5.10
C VAL A 115 8.94 10.48 6.58
N GLY A 116 7.85 10.67 7.33
CA GLY A 116 7.77 10.33 8.76
C GLY A 116 7.30 8.90 9.02
N LEU A 117 7.73 8.30 10.14
CA LEU A 117 7.24 6.98 10.56
C LEU A 117 5.79 7.10 11.06
N VAL A 118 4.91 6.28 10.49
CA VAL A 118 3.50 6.22 10.86
C VAL A 118 3.09 4.76 11.11
N GLN A 119 2.00 4.59 11.83
CA GLN A 119 1.44 3.29 12.14
C GLN A 119 -0.06 3.27 11.89
N HIS A 120 -0.57 2.10 11.52
CA HIS A 120 -1.98 1.80 11.43
C HIS A 120 -2.35 0.74 12.47
N ARG A 121 -3.34 1.01 13.30
CA ARG A 121 -3.90 0.01 14.23
C ARG A 121 -5.03 -0.74 13.55
N LEU A 122 -4.85 -2.04 13.38
CA LEU A 122 -5.79 -2.90 12.67
C LEU A 122 -7.08 -3.05 13.47
N SER A 123 -8.21 -2.93 12.79
CA SER A 123 -9.49 -3.38 13.34
C SER A 123 -9.47 -4.89 13.62
N MET A 124 -10.39 -5.37 14.47
CA MET A 124 -10.53 -6.82 14.70
C MET A 124 -10.86 -7.56 13.41
N ALA A 125 -11.65 -6.94 12.52
CA ALA A 125 -11.98 -7.52 11.23
C ALA A 125 -10.72 -7.60 10.34
N ALA A 126 -9.92 -6.53 10.27
CA ALA A 126 -8.65 -6.53 9.56
C ALA A 126 -7.71 -7.64 10.04
N GLN A 127 -7.59 -7.87 11.35
CA GLN A 127 -6.76 -8.96 11.88
C GLN A 127 -7.23 -10.34 11.40
N ILE A 128 -8.55 -10.59 11.44
CA ILE A 128 -9.15 -11.87 11.00
C ILE A 128 -8.96 -12.07 9.49
N PHE A 129 -9.28 -11.05 8.69
CA PHE A 129 -9.21 -11.15 7.23
C PHE A 129 -7.77 -11.18 6.73
N LYS A 130 -6.84 -10.46 7.38
CA LYS A 130 -5.40 -10.61 7.14
C LYS A 130 -4.94 -12.04 7.44
N GLY A 131 -5.38 -12.64 8.54
CA GLY A 131 -5.08 -14.05 8.84
C GLY A 131 -5.57 -15.02 7.75
N ARG A 132 -6.78 -14.79 7.21
CA ARG A 132 -7.32 -15.57 6.08
C ARG A 132 -6.56 -15.34 4.79
N ALA A 133 -6.15 -14.11 4.51
CA ALA A 133 -5.35 -13.77 3.34
C ALA A 133 -3.97 -14.43 3.41
N LEU A 134 -3.32 -14.41 4.58
CA LEU A 134 -2.05 -15.12 4.82
C LEU A 134 -2.19 -16.63 4.58
N ALA A 135 -3.25 -17.24 5.10
CA ALA A 135 -3.53 -18.65 4.86
C ALA A 135 -3.77 -18.97 3.37
N ALA A 136 -4.48 -18.11 2.65
CA ALA A 136 -4.69 -18.25 1.21
C ALA A 136 -3.42 -18.00 0.37
N ALA A 137 -2.43 -17.32 0.95
CA ALA A 137 -1.12 -17.10 0.35
C ALA A 137 -0.10 -18.20 0.73
N GLU A 138 -0.56 -19.26 1.42
CA GLU A 138 0.28 -20.38 1.88
C GLU A 138 1.45 -19.94 2.79
N VAL A 139 1.29 -18.79 3.45
CA VAL A 139 2.27 -18.28 4.40
C VAL A 139 2.08 -19.00 5.74
N PRO A 140 3.17 -19.51 6.38
CA PRO A 140 3.07 -20.17 7.67
C PRO A 140 2.32 -19.33 8.70
N HIS A 141 1.50 -20.00 9.52
CA HIS A 141 0.67 -19.36 10.52
C HIS A 141 1.53 -18.65 11.59
N GLY A 142 1.63 -17.32 11.48
CA GLY A 142 2.07 -16.44 12.55
C GLY A 142 0.88 -15.74 13.21
N SER A 143 1.08 -15.25 14.44
CA SER A 143 0.11 -14.34 15.04
C SER A 143 0.05 -13.05 14.21
N VAL A 144 -1.16 -12.62 13.83
CA VAL A 144 -1.36 -11.34 13.15
C VAL A 144 -1.19 -10.23 14.18
N GLY A 145 -0.16 -9.40 14.03
CA GLY A 145 0.06 -8.23 14.86
C GLY A 145 -1.10 -7.22 14.75
N GLY A 146 -1.37 -6.48 15.83
CA GLY A 146 -2.42 -5.47 15.85
C GLY A 146 -2.04 -4.13 15.22
N VAL A 147 -0.79 -3.98 14.76
CA VAL A 147 -0.24 -2.74 14.20
C VAL A 147 0.56 -3.06 12.95
N GLU A 148 0.44 -2.22 11.94
CA GLU A 148 1.29 -2.17 10.74
C GLU A 148 2.03 -0.82 10.72
N ILE A 149 3.32 -0.84 10.36
CA ILE A 149 4.20 0.33 10.39
C ILE A 149 4.57 0.70 8.95
N PHE A 150 4.56 2.00 8.68
CA PHE A 150 4.85 2.57 7.37
C PHE A 150 5.72 3.82 7.52
N ARG A 151 6.23 4.30 6.39
CA ARG A 151 6.71 5.67 6.27
C ARG A 151 5.81 6.44 5.33
N SER A 152 5.33 7.62 5.73
CA SER A 152 4.43 8.45 4.93
C SER A 152 4.99 9.85 4.70
N GLY A 153 4.94 10.31 3.45
CA GLY A 153 5.34 11.66 3.04
C GLY A 153 4.30 12.65 3.54
N LEU A 154 4.69 13.52 4.48
CA LEU A 154 3.79 14.51 5.07
C LEU A 154 3.42 15.57 4.03
N MET A 155 2.17 15.56 3.57
CA MET A 155 1.56 16.77 3.01
C MET A 155 1.31 17.80 4.13
N SER A 156 1.28 19.07 3.73
CA SER A 156 0.69 20.20 4.47
C SER A 156 -0.83 20.08 4.72
N CYS A 157 -1.44 18.91 4.46
CA CYS A 157 -2.85 18.60 4.70
C CYS A 157 -2.96 17.29 5.48
N PRO A 158 -3.98 17.14 6.36
CA PRO A 158 -4.18 15.91 7.12
C PRO A 158 -4.36 14.72 6.17
N SER A 159 -3.79 13.57 6.56
CA SER A 159 -3.99 12.29 5.87
C SER A 159 -5.45 12.12 5.48
N VAL A 160 -5.70 11.74 4.23
CA VAL A 160 -7.05 11.67 3.64
C VAL A 160 -7.97 10.70 4.41
N ALA A 161 -7.42 9.83 5.27
CA ALA A 161 -8.20 8.89 6.09
C ALA A 161 -7.99 8.99 7.63
N ALA A 162 -7.10 9.84 8.15
CA ALA A 162 -6.76 9.92 9.60
C ALA A 162 -6.42 8.56 10.27
N ASP A 163 -6.19 7.52 9.49
CA ASP A 163 -5.99 6.13 9.90
C ASP A 163 -4.52 5.79 10.13
N LEU A 164 -3.62 6.58 9.56
CA LEU A 164 -2.19 6.59 9.80
C LEU A 164 -1.86 7.64 10.86
N VAL A 165 -1.31 7.20 11.99
CA VAL A 165 -0.88 8.07 13.09
C VAL A 165 0.63 8.04 13.24
N PRO A 166 1.29 9.12 13.72
CA PRO A 166 2.73 9.08 13.98
C PRO A 166 3.11 7.88 14.86
N ALA A 167 4.15 7.17 14.44
CA ALA A 167 4.79 6.17 15.28
C ALA A 167 5.75 6.91 16.23
N GLY A 168 5.59 6.68 17.53
CA GLY A 168 6.33 7.36 18.61
C GLY A 168 7.78 6.91 18.73
#